data_AF-A0A478F1H3-F1
#
_entry.id   AF-A0A478F1H3-F1
#
_cell.length_a   1.000
_cell.length_b   1.000
_cell.length_c   1.000
_cell.angle_alpha   90.00
_cell.angle_beta   90.00
_cell.angle_gamma   90.00
#
_symmetry.space_group_name_H-M   'P 1'
#
loop_
_entity.id
_entity.type
_entity.pdbx_description
1 polymer ?
#
loop_
_entity_poly.entity_id
_entity_poly.type
_entity_poly.pdbx_seq_one_letter_code
_entity_poly.pdbx_strand_id
1 'polypeptide(L)' 'MWANTRKGYWRTAHSPILTKALSNERFKRAGYLSFSECYSAK' A
#
# COMPACT_ATOMS: atom_id res chain seq x y z
N MET A 1 -16.15 9.85 -0.81
CA MET A 1 -15.10 10.65 -1.48
C MET A 1 -13.89 10.70 -0.55
N TRP A 2 -12.79 10.00 -0.86
CA TRP A 2 -11.56 10.02 -0.03
C TRP A 2 -10.56 11.10 -0.47
N ALA A 3 -10.65 11.58 -1.71
CA ALA A 3 -9.76 12.63 -2.23
C ALA A 3 -9.89 13.98 -1.49
N ASN A 4 -11.09 14.34 -1.01
CA ASN A 4 -11.37 15.57 -0.26
C ASN A 4 -11.75 15.31 1.21
N THR A 5 -11.28 14.20 1.79
CA THR A 5 -11.61 13.87 3.18
C THR A 5 -10.83 14.75 4.16
N ARG A 6 -11.48 15.18 5.25
CA ARG A 6 -10.81 15.86 6.38
C ARG A 6 -10.12 14.89 7.35
N LYS A 7 -10.12 13.58 7.04
CA LYS A 7 -9.45 12.57 7.85
C LYS A 7 -7.93 12.73 7.69
N GLY A 8 -7.19 12.63 8.79
CA GLY A 8 -5.73 12.72 8.78
C GLY A 8 -5.06 11.59 7.99
N TYR A 9 -3.82 11.82 7.57
CA TYR A 9 -3.06 10.93 6.68
C TYR A 9 -3.03 9.46 7.14
N TRP A 10 -2.78 9.22 8.43
CA TRP A 10 -2.73 7.86 8.96
C TRP A 10 -4.08 7.13 8.83
N ARG A 11 -5.18 7.86 9.00
CA ARG A 11 -6.53 7.30 8.83
C ARG A 11 -6.87 7.04 7.37
N THR A 12 -6.32 7.83 6.45
CA THR A 12 -6.57 7.67 5.00
C THR A 12 -5.70 6.61 4.36
N ALA A 13 -4.50 6.36 4.87
CA ALA A 13 -3.56 5.35 4.37
C ALA A 13 -4.20 3.95 4.25
N HIS A 14 -5.04 3.55 5.20
CA HIS A 14 -5.76 2.26 5.19
C HIS A 14 -7.17 2.34 4.55
N SER A 15 -7.45 3.33 3.72
CA SER A 15 -8.73 3.41 3.01
C SER A 15 -8.82 2.40 1.87
N PRO A 16 -10.01 1.81 1.61
CA PRO A 16 -10.21 0.90 0.48
C PRO A 16 -9.77 1.41 -0.90
N ILE A 17 -9.84 2.72 -1.18
CA ILE A 17 -9.28 3.26 -2.45
C ILE A 17 -7.74 3.13 -2.46
N LEU A 18 -7.05 3.58 -1.39
CA LEU A 18 -5.59 3.53 -1.38
C LEU A 18 -5.06 2.10 -1.32
N THR A 19 -5.68 1.22 -0.53
CA THR A 19 -5.31 -0.21 -0.49
C THR A 19 -5.45 -0.89 -1.84
N LYS A 20 -6.46 -0.51 -2.64
CA LYS A 20 -6.63 -1.04 -4.00
C LYS A 20 -5.67 -0.42 -5.01
N ALA A 21 -5.42 0.88 -4.91
CA ALA A 21 -4.57 1.62 -5.85
C ALA A 21 -3.07 1.32 -5.66
N LEU A 22 -2.64 1.13 -4.41
CA LEU A 22 -1.27 0.89 -3.97
C LEU A 22 -1.12 -0.54 -3.46
N SER A 23 -1.38 -1.53 -4.32
CA SER A 23 -1.22 -2.94 -3.96
C SER A 23 0.24 -3.36 -3.86
N ASN A 24 0.52 -4.42 -3.08
CA ASN A 24 1.86 -4.98 -2.96
C ASN A 24 2.46 -5.41 -4.31
N GLU A 25 1.63 -5.91 -5.23
CA GLU A 25 2.06 -6.25 -6.59
C GLU A 25 2.55 -5.02 -7.37
N ARG A 26 1.87 -3.88 -7.21
CA ARG A 26 2.27 -2.63 -7.84
C ARG A 26 3.60 -2.14 -7.30
N PHE A 27 3.83 -2.26 -5.99
CA PHE A 27 5.11 -1.94 -5.39
C PHE A 27 6.23 -2.86 -5.90
N LYS A 28 5.99 -4.16 -6.01
CA LYS A 28 6.96 -5.10 -6.62
C LYS A 28 7.30 -4.73 -8.06
N ARG A 29 6.30 -4.41 -8.89
CA ARG A 29 6.51 -3.95 -10.28
C ARG A 29 7.28 -2.64 -10.36
N ALA A 30 7.16 -1.78 -9.36
CA ALA A 30 7.91 -0.54 -9.25
C ALA A 30 9.34 -0.73 -8.68
N GLY A 31 9.77 -1.96 -8.39
CA GLY A 31 11.12 -2.27 -7.91
C GLY A 31 11.29 -2.28 -6.39
N TYR A 32 10.20 -2.17 -5.61
CA TYR A 32 10.28 -2.31 -4.16
C TYR A 32 10.46 -3.76 -3.73
N LEU A 33 11.33 -3.98 -2.75
CA LEU A 33 11.55 -5.29 -2.14
C LEU A 33 10.36 -5.70 -1.28
N SER A 34 9.94 -6.96 -1.41
CA SER A 34 8.98 -7.57 -0.50
C SER A 34 9.72 -8.28 0.62
N PHE A 35 9.73 -7.68 1.81
CA PHE A 35 10.38 -8.30 2.96
C PHE A 35 9.82 -9.67 3.29
N SER A 36 8.51 -9.89 3.13
CA SER A 36 7.91 -11.22 3.29
C SER A 36 8.56 -12.26 2.38
N GLU A 37 8.82 -11.93 1.11
CA GLU A 37 9.49 -12.86 0.19
C GLU A 37 10.96 -13.08 0.58
N CYS A 38 11.66 -12.01 0.95
CA CYS A 38 13.07 -12.10 1.36
C CYS A 38 13.27 -13.00 2.59
N TYR A 39 12.37 -12.94 3.57
CA TYR A 39 12.49 -13.72 4.80
C TYR A 39 11.85 -15.11 4.71
N SER A 40 10.93 -15.34 3.77
CA SER A 40 10.34 -16.66 3.52
C SER A 40 11.15 -17.55 2.57
N ALA A 41 12.14 -17.00 1.85
CA ALA A 41 13.04 -17.75 0.96
C ALA A 41 14.21 -18.45 1.69
N LYS A 42 14.15 -18.53 3.03
CA LYS A 42 15.09 -19.23 3.91
C LYS A 42 14.43 -20.48 4.47
#